data_AF-A0A7K0DWV6-F1
#
_entry.id   AF-A0A7K0DWV6-F1
#
_cell.length_a   1.000
_cell.length_b   1.000
_cell.length_c   1.000
_cell.angle_alpha   90.00
_cell.angle_beta   90.00
_cell.angle_gamma   90.00
#
_symmetry.space_group_name_H-M   'P 1'
#
loop_
_entity.id
_entity.type
_entity.pdbx_description
1 polymer ?
#
loop_
_entity_poly.entity_id
_entity_poly.type
_entity_poly.pdbx_seq_one_letter_code
_entity_poly.pdbx_strand_id
1 'polypeptide(L)'
;MRAGFAVTMVTTALVVGAAAGCGSSGSGGETSPSGRSTSATTTLAAQAPTGFDPCHDIPTSVLDSEGLDHKATNADSDGSGGAKWRGCIYAAADGYGASIRTTNITLPMVRSNIGFAVAGEMVIGDRRALSYHDVDQPDHRAFCLLNLEMKGGSLEISIDNPASSRKTGRLESCDIAKGLATKLAPLIASGT
;
A
#
# COMPACT_ATOMS: atom_id res chain seq x y z
N MET A 1 12.71 21.64 30.34
CA MET A 1 12.16 21.63 31.72
C MET A 1 11.60 20.24 31.96
N ARG A 2 12.08 19.56 33.00
CA ARG A 2 11.62 18.21 33.38
C ARG A 2 10.31 18.33 34.16
N ALA A 3 9.30 17.58 33.77
CA ALA A 3 8.16 17.27 34.62
C ALA A 3 7.88 15.78 34.48
N GLY A 4 8.21 15.04 35.53
CA GLY A 4 7.87 13.63 35.65
C GLY A 4 6.45 13.47 36.19
N PHE A 5 5.82 12.35 35.83
CA PHE A 5 4.70 11.80 36.58
C PHE A 5 4.92 10.29 36.70
N ALA A 6 5.06 9.85 37.95
CA ALA A 6 5.03 8.45 38.34
C ALA A 6 3.56 8.00 38.42
N VAL A 7 3.25 6.81 37.91
CA VAL A 7 1.97 6.13 38.20
C VAL A 7 2.26 4.72 38.67
N THR A 8 1.67 4.43 39.82
CA THR A 8 1.86 3.34 40.76
C THR A 8 1.46 1.97 40.20
N MET A 9 2.23 0.93 40.53
CA MET A 9 1.91 -0.47 40.25
C MET A 9 0.71 -0.95 41.09
N VAL A 10 -0.16 -1.76 40.49
CA VAL A 10 -1.12 -2.62 41.22
C VAL A 10 -0.93 -4.05 40.74
N THR A 11 -0.34 -4.87 41.60
CA THR A 11 -0.23 -6.32 41.50
C THR A 11 -1.53 -6.96 42.00
N THR A 12 -2.14 -7.81 41.19
CA THR A 12 -3.15 -8.77 41.68
C THR A 12 -2.84 -10.14 41.10
N ALA A 13 -2.52 -11.10 41.97
CA ALA A 13 -2.36 -12.51 41.66
C ALA A 13 -3.37 -13.30 42.51
N LEU A 14 -4.09 -14.26 41.90
CA LEU A 14 -4.75 -15.41 42.54
C LEU A 14 -5.24 -16.35 41.41
N VAL A 15 -4.55 -17.46 41.11
CA VAL A 15 -4.63 -18.85 41.64
C VAL A 15 -5.65 -19.75 40.92
N VAL A 16 -5.08 -20.68 40.13
CA VAL A 16 -5.36 -22.12 39.91
C VAL A 16 -6.81 -22.63 39.79
N GLY A 17 -7.08 -23.29 38.67
CA GLY A 17 -8.05 -24.37 38.55
C GLY A 17 -7.54 -25.45 37.58
N ALA A 18 -7.12 -26.60 38.12
CA ALA A 18 -6.84 -27.80 37.34
C ALA A 18 -8.12 -28.64 37.24
N ALA A 19 -8.53 -29.00 36.03
CA ALA A 19 -9.49 -30.07 35.79
C ALA A 19 -8.96 -30.97 34.68
N ALA A 20 -8.72 -32.22 35.03
CA ALA A 20 -8.39 -33.30 34.12
C ALA A 20 -9.61 -33.67 33.26
N GLY A 21 -9.37 -33.97 32.00
CA GLY A 21 -10.34 -34.59 31.10
C GLY A 21 -9.61 -35.32 29.99
N CYS A 22 -9.46 -36.63 30.14
CA CYS A 22 -8.91 -37.56 29.16
C CYS A 22 -10.06 -38.37 28.55
N GLY A 23 -10.01 -38.59 27.23
CA GLY A 23 -10.60 -39.76 26.56
C GLY A 23 -11.87 -39.52 25.72
N SER A 24 -11.73 -39.52 24.39
CA SER A 24 -11.94 -40.70 23.52
C SER A 24 -12.39 -40.32 22.10
N SER A 25 -11.81 -41.02 21.14
CA SER A 25 -12.05 -40.95 19.70
C SER A 25 -13.49 -41.33 19.30
N GLY A 26 -14.04 -40.64 18.29
CA GLY A 26 -15.29 -41.01 17.64
C GLY A 26 -15.53 -40.20 16.36
N SER A 27 -15.67 -40.92 15.25
CA SER A 27 -15.76 -40.45 13.85
C SER A 27 -17.05 -39.67 13.54
N GLY A 28 -16.98 -38.71 12.61
CA GLY A 28 -18.13 -38.02 12.03
C GLY A 28 -17.68 -36.86 11.16
N GLY A 29 -17.56 -37.09 9.86
CA GLY A 29 -17.10 -36.09 8.91
C GLY A 29 -18.12 -34.98 8.67
N GLU A 30 -17.62 -33.78 8.39
CA GLU A 30 -18.18 -32.92 7.36
C GLU A 30 -17.03 -32.08 6.79
N THR A 31 -16.80 -32.22 5.50
CA THR A 31 -15.82 -31.47 4.71
C THR A 31 -16.14 -29.98 4.80
N SER A 32 -15.30 -29.21 5.48
CA SER A 32 -15.22 -27.77 5.27
C SER A 32 -13.83 -27.47 4.72
N PRO A 33 -13.70 -26.85 3.54
CA PRO A 33 -12.39 -26.60 2.97
C PRO A 33 -11.64 -25.69 3.92
N SER A 34 -10.49 -26.16 4.38
CA SER A 34 -9.50 -25.36 5.07
C SER A 34 -9.27 -24.10 4.25
N GLY A 35 -9.88 -23.00 4.68
CA GLY A 35 -9.45 -21.66 4.35
C GLY A 35 -8.04 -21.57 4.86
N ARG A 36 -7.08 -21.87 3.97
CA ARG A 36 -5.67 -21.68 4.21
C ARG A 36 -5.50 -20.18 4.34
N SER A 37 -5.71 -19.65 5.55
CA SER A 37 -5.10 -18.40 5.96
C SER A 37 -3.61 -18.67 5.90
N THR A 38 -3.04 -18.53 4.70
CA THR A 38 -1.63 -18.22 4.56
C THR A 38 -1.45 -16.96 5.36
N SER A 39 -0.95 -17.11 6.60
CA SER A 39 -0.36 -16.00 7.33
C SER A 39 0.55 -15.30 6.34
N ALA A 40 0.14 -14.12 5.89
CA ALA A 40 0.99 -13.29 5.08
C ALA A 40 2.24 -13.06 5.93
N THR A 41 3.37 -13.63 5.50
CA THR A 41 4.64 -13.36 6.15
C THR A 41 4.81 -11.85 6.17
N THR A 42 4.81 -11.25 7.36
CA THR A 42 4.95 -9.80 7.56
C THR A 42 6.37 -9.31 7.28
N THR A 43 7.25 -10.21 6.86
CA THR A 43 8.63 -9.90 6.47
C THR A 43 8.65 -9.42 5.03
N LEU A 44 9.29 -8.26 4.80
CA LEU A 44 9.53 -7.73 3.47
C LEU A 44 10.30 -8.72 2.59
N ALA A 45 9.93 -8.79 1.31
CA ALA A 45 10.77 -9.43 0.31
C ALA A 45 12.09 -8.64 0.14
N ALA A 46 13.18 -9.31 -0.24
CA ALA A 46 14.48 -8.65 -0.38
C ALA A 46 14.52 -7.57 -1.49
N GLN A 47 13.66 -7.70 -2.50
CA GLN A 47 13.57 -6.79 -3.65
C GLN A 47 12.11 -6.44 -3.95
N ALA A 48 11.90 -5.27 -4.56
CA ALA A 48 10.60 -4.90 -5.11
C ALA A 48 10.24 -5.80 -6.31
N PRO A 49 8.93 -6.00 -6.60
CA PRO A 49 8.50 -6.75 -7.76
C PRO A 49 9.02 -6.16 -9.08
N THR A 50 9.41 -7.03 -10.02
CA THR A 50 9.93 -6.66 -11.34
C THR A 50 8.93 -6.93 -12.47
N GLY A 51 7.68 -7.28 -12.16
CA GLY A 51 6.64 -7.60 -13.15
C GLY A 51 6.04 -6.39 -13.86
N PHE A 52 6.58 -5.19 -13.57
CA PHE A 52 6.25 -3.92 -14.19
C PHE A 52 7.39 -2.95 -13.85
N ASP A 53 7.99 -2.33 -14.87
CA ASP A 53 8.97 -1.25 -14.73
C ASP A 53 8.27 0.10 -14.96
N PRO A 54 7.99 0.88 -13.90
CA PRO A 54 7.27 2.14 -14.05
C PRO A 54 7.97 3.15 -14.96
N CYS A 55 9.28 3.08 -15.15
CA CYS A 55 10.03 4.02 -15.97
C CYS A 55 9.96 3.71 -17.48
N HIS A 56 9.69 2.44 -17.83
CA HIS A 56 9.84 1.94 -19.20
C HIS A 56 8.58 1.27 -19.76
N ASP A 57 7.73 0.71 -18.91
CA ASP A 57 6.57 -0.07 -19.34
C ASP A 57 5.29 0.77 -19.48
N ILE A 58 5.30 2.05 -19.07
CA ILE A 58 4.16 2.96 -19.26
C ILE A 58 4.14 3.44 -20.72
N PRO A 59 3.11 3.10 -21.53
CA PRO A 59 3.02 3.55 -22.91
C PRO A 59 2.87 5.06 -22.99
N THR A 60 3.44 5.66 -24.03
CA THR A 60 3.29 7.09 -24.31
C THR A 60 1.82 7.51 -24.41
N SER A 61 0.94 6.64 -24.91
CA SER A 61 -0.50 6.90 -24.96
C SER A 61 -1.14 7.09 -23.58
N VAL A 62 -0.65 6.40 -22.55
CA VAL A 62 -1.10 6.60 -21.17
C VAL A 62 -0.59 7.94 -20.66
N LEU A 63 0.69 8.25 -20.85
CA LEU A 63 1.29 9.53 -20.47
C LEU A 63 0.58 10.71 -21.12
N ASP A 64 0.34 10.64 -22.43
CA ASP A 64 -0.37 11.65 -23.21
C ASP A 64 -1.80 11.86 -22.70
N SER A 65 -2.51 10.77 -22.39
CA SER A 65 -3.89 10.84 -21.87
C SER A 65 -3.99 11.49 -20.49
N GLU A 66 -2.90 11.51 -19.74
CA GLU A 66 -2.77 12.14 -18.41
C GLU A 66 -2.09 13.53 -18.48
N GLY A 67 -1.57 13.90 -19.66
CA GLY A 67 -0.76 15.11 -19.83
C GLY A 67 0.57 15.05 -19.07
N LEU A 68 1.05 13.86 -18.73
CA LEU A 68 2.33 13.63 -18.08
C LEU A 68 3.48 13.80 -19.08
N ASP A 69 4.61 14.34 -18.61
CA ASP A 69 5.81 14.41 -19.41
C ASP A 69 6.33 13.01 -19.82
N HIS A 70 7.07 12.97 -20.93
CA HIS A 70 7.74 11.74 -21.40
C HIS A 70 9.14 11.59 -20.79
N LYS A 71 9.56 12.51 -19.92
CA LYS A 71 10.90 12.59 -19.34
C LYS A 71 10.83 12.21 -17.87
N ALA A 72 10.51 10.94 -17.66
CA ALA A 72 10.49 10.33 -16.34
C ALA A 72 11.84 10.53 -15.63
N THR A 73 11.80 10.91 -14.35
CA THR A 73 13.00 10.98 -13.51
C THR A 73 13.06 9.76 -12.61
N ASN A 74 14.20 9.06 -12.57
CA ASN A 74 14.38 7.93 -11.66
C ASN A 74 14.10 8.35 -10.21
N ALA A 75 13.32 7.54 -9.51
CA ALA A 75 12.85 7.78 -8.16
C ALA A 75 13.08 6.55 -7.27
N ASP A 76 14.11 5.77 -7.59
CA ASP A 76 14.49 4.61 -6.80
C ASP A 76 14.94 5.06 -5.41
N SER A 77 14.48 4.34 -4.39
CA SER A 77 14.87 4.63 -3.02
C SER A 77 14.81 3.39 -2.13
N ASP A 78 15.66 3.41 -1.11
CA ASP A 78 15.73 2.38 -0.09
C ASP A 78 15.34 3.00 1.24
N GLY A 79 14.27 2.49 1.84
CA GLY A 79 13.80 2.94 3.13
C GLY A 79 14.35 2.12 4.29
N SER A 80 14.02 2.58 5.49
CA SER A 80 14.27 1.84 6.72
C SER A 80 13.54 0.48 6.71
N GLY A 81 14.04 -0.46 7.50
CA GLY A 81 13.45 -1.80 7.62
C GLY A 81 13.60 -2.69 6.37
N GLY A 82 14.33 -2.24 5.35
CA GLY A 82 14.54 -3.00 4.11
C GLY A 82 13.49 -2.72 3.03
N ALA A 83 12.67 -1.68 3.19
CA ALA A 83 11.72 -1.28 2.16
C ALA A 83 12.44 -0.78 0.90
N LYS A 84 11.93 -1.14 -0.27
CA LYS A 84 12.50 -0.81 -1.58
C LYS A 84 11.42 -0.18 -2.43
N TRP A 85 11.70 0.96 -3.05
CA TRP A 85 10.86 1.54 -4.10
C TRP A 85 11.66 1.63 -5.39
N ARG A 86 11.08 1.16 -6.49
CA ARG A 86 11.70 1.20 -7.83
C ARG A 86 10.76 1.80 -8.85
N GLY A 87 11.19 2.84 -9.55
CA GLY A 87 10.35 3.49 -10.55
C GLY A 87 10.70 4.95 -10.76
N CYS A 88 9.72 5.73 -11.21
CA CYS A 88 9.94 7.07 -11.73
C CYS A 88 8.92 8.09 -11.23
N ILE A 89 9.31 9.36 -11.31
CA ILE A 89 8.44 10.52 -11.15
C ILE A 89 8.10 11.10 -12.53
N TYR A 90 6.83 11.47 -12.67
CA TYR A 90 6.23 12.13 -13.82
C TYR A 90 5.55 13.42 -13.36
N ALA A 91 5.58 14.46 -14.18
CA ALA A 91 4.85 15.69 -13.92
C ALA A 91 3.90 16.04 -15.07
N ALA A 92 2.68 16.44 -14.74
CA ALA A 92 1.81 17.10 -15.69
C ALA A 92 2.13 18.59 -15.73
N ALA A 93 2.31 19.16 -16.93
CA ALA A 93 2.59 20.58 -17.08
C ALA A 93 1.41 21.43 -16.54
N ASP A 94 1.67 22.23 -15.50
CA ASP A 94 0.67 22.97 -14.70
C ASP A 94 -0.38 22.08 -13.99
N GLY A 95 -0.05 20.81 -13.76
CA GLY A 95 -0.93 19.80 -13.16
C GLY A 95 -0.35 19.19 -11.88
N TYR A 96 -0.63 17.90 -11.68
CA TYR A 96 -0.14 17.11 -10.56
C TYR A 96 1.24 16.50 -10.85
N GLY A 97 1.97 16.15 -9.80
CA GLY A 97 3.10 15.23 -9.85
C GLY A 97 2.66 13.82 -9.47
N ALA A 98 3.22 12.81 -10.12
CA ALA A 98 3.02 11.42 -9.79
C ALA A 98 4.35 10.69 -9.62
N SER A 99 4.53 10.03 -8.48
CA SER A 99 5.55 9.00 -8.31
C SER A 99 4.91 7.63 -8.48
N ILE A 100 5.39 6.85 -9.43
CA ILE A 100 4.88 5.52 -9.75
C ILE A 100 6.02 4.53 -9.51
N ARG A 101 5.89 3.67 -8.51
CA ARG A 101 7.01 2.85 -8.02
C ARG A 101 6.52 1.46 -7.61
N THR A 102 7.19 0.41 -8.04
CA THR A 102 7.00 -0.90 -7.39
C THR A 102 7.66 -0.89 -6.02
N THR A 103 7.05 -1.57 -5.06
CA THR A 103 7.57 -1.69 -3.70
C THR A 103 7.42 -3.11 -3.18
N ASN A 104 8.36 -3.55 -2.33
CA ASN A 104 8.25 -4.82 -1.60
C ASN A 104 7.24 -4.77 -0.44
N ILE A 105 6.60 -3.63 -0.21
CA ILE A 105 5.50 -3.46 0.75
C ILE A 105 4.22 -4.05 0.16
N THR A 106 3.56 -4.92 0.91
CA THR A 106 2.29 -5.55 0.51
C THR A 106 1.08 -4.83 1.12
N LEU A 107 -0.11 -5.01 0.55
CA LEU A 107 -1.33 -4.40 1.09
C LEU A 107 -1.60 -4.75 2.57
N PRO A 108 -1.42 -6.00 3.05
CA PRO A 108 -1.53 -6.32 4.48
C PRO A 108 -0.53 -5.58 5.37
N MET A 109 0.66 -5.26 4.86
CA MET A 109 1.67 -4.50 5.59
C MET A 109 1.28 -3.03 5.72
N VAL A 110 0.70 -2.44 4.66
CA VAL A 110 0.15 -1.08 4.74
C VAL A 110 -0.94 -1.00 5.81
N ARG A 111 -1.87 -1.96 5.83
CA ARG A 111 -2.95 -2.02 6.85
C ARG A 111 -2.43 -2.16 8.28
N SER A 112 -1.33 -2.89 8.46
CA SER A 112 -0.76 -3.16 9.79
C SER A 112 0.15 -2.03 10.28
N ASN A 113 0.47 -1.05 9.43
CA ASN A 113 1.34 0.05 9.82
C ASN A 113 0.56 1.14 10.55
N ILE A 114 0.89 1.36 11.82
CA ILE A 114 0.27 2.38 12.67
C ILE A 114 0.53 3.82 12.22
N GLY A 115 1.54 4.04 11.35
CA GLY A 115 1.82 5.34 10.75
C GLY A 115 0.95 5.66 9.54
N PHE A 116 0.12 4.72 9.08
CA PHE A 116 -0.77 4.92 7.94
C PHE A 116 -2.25 4.88 8.34
N ALA A 117 -3.03 5.79 7.77
CA ALA A 117 -4.49 5.80 7.84
C ALA A 117 -5.04 5.30 6.49
N VAL A 118 -5.67 4.12 6.49
CA VAL A 118 -6.32 3.59 5.28
C VAL A 118 -7.59 4.40 5.00
N ALA A 119 -7.62 5.03 3.82
CA ALA A 119 -8.75 5.86 3.38
C ALA A 119 -9.82 5.06 2.63
N GLY A 120 -9.43 3.96 1.96
CA GLY A 120 -10.38 3.11 1.25
C GLY A 120 -9.75 1.87 0.66
N GLU A 121 -10.55 0.83 0.49
CA GLU A 121 -10.19 -0.38 -0.24
C GLU A 121 -11.03 -0.52 -1.50
N MET A 122 -10.44 -1.07 -2.54
CA MET A 122 -11.11 -1.26 -3.83
C MET A 122 -10.48 -2.39 -4.64
N VAL A 123 -11.08 -2.65 -5.80
CA VAL A 123 -10.56 -3.55 -6.82
C VAL A 123 -10.42 -2.74 -8.10
N ILE A 124 -9.26 -2.83 -8.74
CA ILE A 124 -8.93 -2.16 -10.00
C ILE A 124 -8.49 -3.24 -10.98
N GLY A 125 -9.32 -3.49 -12.00
CA GLY A 125 -9.17 -4.68 -12.84
C GLY A 125 -9.38 -5.96 -12.03
N ASP A 126 -8.38 -6.83 -12.01
CA ASP A 126 -8.32 -8.08 -11.25
C ASP A 126 -7.48 -7.96 -9.95
N ARG A 127 -6.99 -6.75 -9.63
CA ARG A 127 -6.07 -6.50 -8.52
C ARG A 127 -6.76 -5.79 -7.38
N ARG A 128 -6.47 -6.22 -6.15
CA ARG A 128 -6.86 -5.46 -4.96
C ARG A 128 -6.04 -4.18 -4.88
N ALA A 129 -6.66 -3.13 -4.36
CA ALA A 129 -6.00 -1.86 -4.10
C ALA A 129 -6.48 -1.26 -2.78
N LEU A 130 -5.67 -0.37 -2.22
CA LEU A 130 -6.09 0.51 -1.14
C LEU A 130 -5.46 1.88 -1.31
N SER A 131 -6.23 2.92 -0.97
CA SER A 131 -5.73 4.28 -0.79
C SER A 131 -5.51 4.55 0.69
N TYR A 132 -4.47 5.30 1.00
CA TYR A 132 -4.06 5.62 2.37
C TYR A 132 -3.26 6.92 2.41
N HIS A 133 -3.03 7.42 3.62
CA HIS A 133 -2.20 8.58 3.90
C HIS A 133 -1.32 8.30 5.12
N ASP A 134 -0.25 9.07 5.29
CA ASP A 134 0.41 9.18 6.59
C ASP A 134 -0.58 9.75 7.62
N VAL A 135 -0.54 9.24 8.86
CA VAL A 135 -1.47 9.71 9.92
C VAL A 135 -1.33 11.20 10.24
N ASP A 136 -0.16 11.78 9.97
CA ASP A 136 0.15 13.19 10.21
C ASP A 136 -0.02 14.06 8.95
N GLN A 137 -0.55 13.51 7.86
CA GLN A 137 -0.72 14.25 6.60
C GLN A 137 -1.81 15.33 6.75
N PRO A 138 -1.52 16.63 6.63
CA PRO A 138 -2.51 17.66 6.90
C PRO A 138 -3.46 17.94 5.72
N ASP A 139 -3.04 17.63 4.49
CA ASP A 139 -3.80 17.89 3.27
C ASP A 139 -4.05 16.58 2.51
N HIS A 140 -5.15 15.90 2.84
CA HIS A 140 -5.56 14.67 2.17
C HIS A 140 -6.13 14.91 0.77
N ARG A 141 -6.51 16.16 0.47
CA ARG A 141 -7.05 16.55 -0.83
C ARG A 141 -5.92 16.66 -1.85
N ALA A 142 -4.80 17.28 -1.47
CA ALA A 142 -3.63 17.45 -2.33
C ALA A 142 -2.75 16.19 -2.43
N PHE A 143 -2.74 15.32 -1.43
CA PHE A 143 -1.83 14.16 -1.40
C PHE A 143 -2.57 12.84 -1.27
N CYS A 144 -2.21 11.86 -2.10
CA CYS A 144 -2.74 10.51 -1.98
C CYS A 144 -1.67 9.46 -2.25
N LEU A 145 -1.68 8.40 -1.44
CA LEU A 145 -0.97 7.15 -1.73
C LEU A 145 -2.00 6.08 -2.09
N LEU A 146 -1.78 5.38 -3.19
CA LEU A 146 -2.56 4.22 -3.59
C LEU A 146 -1.62 3.07 -3.90
N ASN A 147 -1.86 1.91 -3.30
CA ASN A 147 -1.14 0.69 -3.61
C ASN A 147 -2.03 -0.30 -4.36
N LEU A 148 -1.53 -0.83 -5.47
CA LEU A 148 -2.15 -1.88 -6.28
C LEU A 148 -1.39 -3.20 -6.09
N GLU A 149 -2.10 -4.30 -5.87
CA GLU A 149 -1.50 -5.58 -5.50
C GLU A 149 -0.59 -6.18 -6.60
N MET A 150 0.60 -6.62 -6.17
CA MET A 150 1.56 -7.38 -6.98
C MET A 150 2.08 -8.59 -6.18
N LYS A 151 2.54 -9.63 -6.89
CA LYS A 151 3.21 -10.76 -6.23
C LYS A 151 4.51 -10.27 -5.58
N GLY A 152 4.59 -10.43 -4.25
CA GLY A 152 5.76 -10.01 -3.46
C GLY A 152 5.82 -8.52 -3.11
N GLY A 153 4.75 -7.76 -3.34
CA GLY A 153 4.75 -6.32 -3.08
C GLY A 153 3.50 -5.60 -3.59
N SER A 154 3.68 -4.36 -4.03
CA SER A 154 2.63 -3.57 -4.68
C SER A 154 3.21 -2.54 -5.64
N LEU A 155 2.35 -1.99 -6.51
CA LEU A 155 2.63 -0.78 -7.27
C LEU A 155 2.08 0.40 -6.48
N GLU A 156 2.95 1.25 -5.98
CA GLU A 156 2.62 2.49 -5.28
C GLU A 156 2.49 3.64 -6.28
N ILE A 157 1.37 4.35 -6.19
CA ILE A 157 1.09 5.59 -6.91
C ILE A 157 0.93 6.68 -5.85
N SER A 158 1.89 7.60 -5.81
CA SER A 158 1.86 8.79 -4.97
C SER A 158 1.54 10.01 -5.81
N ILE A 159 0.48 10.73 -5.45
CA ILE A 159 0.04 11.95 -6.13
C ILE A 159 0.31 13.15 -5.23
N ASP A 160 0.96 14.16 -5.80
CA ASP A 160 1.05 15.52 -5.25
C ASP A 160 0.30 16.49 -6.17
N ASN A 161 -0.79 17.08 -5.68
CA ASN A 161 -1.70 17.94 -6.43
C ASN A 161 -2.13 19.15 -5.59
N PRO A 162 -1.22 20.10 -5.33
CA PRO A 162 -1.52 21.27 -4.54
C PRO A 162 -2.63 22.12 -5.20
N ALA A 163 -3.37 22.88 -4.40
CA ALA A 163 -4.44 23.73 -4.92
C ALA A 163 -3.95 24.77 -5.94
N SER A 164 -2.65 25.09 -5.93
CA SER A 164 -1.99 25.97 -6.89
C SER A 164 -1.78 25.36 -8.28
N SER A 165 -1.92 24.04 -8.45
CA SER A 165 -1.84 23.39 -9.76
C SER A 165 -3.00 23.85 -10.64
N ARG A 166 -2.72 24.70 -11.63
CA ARG A 166 -3.76 25.42 -12.39
C ARG A 166 -4.76 24.50 -13.08
N LYS A 167 -4.31 23.35 -13.60
CA LYS A 167 -5.18 22.43 -14.37
C LYS A 167 -5.94 21.45 -13.48
N THR A 168 -5.28 20.96 -12.43
CA THR A 168 -5.75 19.81 -11.65
C THR A 168 -5.99 20.10 -10.19
N GLY A 169 -5.64 21.29 -9.68
CA GLY A 169 -5.72 21.64 -8.26
C GLY A 169 -7.13 21.64 -7.67
N ARG A 170 -8.17 21.56 -8.50
CA ARG A 170 -9.58 21.33 -8.10
C ARG A 170 -10.00 19.86 -8.01
N LEU A 171 -9.16 18.95 -8.45
CA LEU A 171 -9.40 17.51 -8.41
C LEU A 171 -8.87 16.92 -7.11
N GLU A 172 -9.52 15.86 -6.64
CA GLU A 172 -9.06 15.07 -5.50
C GLU A 172 -7.87 14.20 -5.92
N SER A 173 -6.76 14.28 -5.19
CA SER A 173 -5.54 13.51 -5.50
C SER A 173 -5.77 11.99 -5.53
N CYS A 174 -6.63 11.47 -4.66
CA CYS A 174 -6.96 10.04 -4.68
C CYS A 174 -7.81 9.63 -5.89
N ASP A 175 -8.59 10.53 -6.47
CA ASP A 175 -9.33 10.21 -7.70
C ASP A 175 -8.40 10.25 -8.92
N ILE A 176 -7.41 11.14 -8.92
CA ILE A 176 -6.29 11.09 -9.89
C ILE A 176 -5.55 9.76 -9.76
N ALA A 177 -5.17 9.36 -8.54
CA ALA A 177 -4.46 8.11 -8.28
C ALA A 177 -5.22 6.88 -8.80
N LYS A 178 -6.55 6.82 -8.54
CA LYS A 178 -7.42 5.73 -9.05
C LYS A 178 -7.52 5.73 -10.57
N GLY A 179 -7.65 6.90 -11.19
CA GLY A 179 -7.69 7.03 -12.65
C GLY A 179 -6.42 6.49 -13.30
N LEU A 180 -5.26 6.91 -12.78
CA LEU A 180 -3.96 6.42 -13.23
C LEU A 180 -3.80 4.91 -12.98
N ALA A 181 -4.14 4.43 -11.79
CA ALA A 181 -4.11 3.01 -11.44
C ALA A 181 -4.96 2.16 -12.41
N THR A 182 -6.12 2.65 -12.82
CA THR A 182 -7.01 1.96 -13.77
C THR A 182 -6.36 1.78 -15.14
N LYS A 183 -5.56 2.75 -15.59
CA LYS A 183 -4.82 2.66 -16.85
C LYS A 183 -3.58 1.77 -16.75
N LEU A 184 -2.96 1.72 -15.57
CA LEU A 184 -1.73 0.94 -15.33
C LEU A 184 -2.00 -0.54 -15.01
N ALA A 185 -3.11 -0.86 -14.33
CA ALA A 185 -3.41 -2.22 -13.90
C ALA A 185 -3.31 -3.29 -15.02
N PRO A 186 -3.79 -3.05 -16.26
CA PRO A 186 -3.68 -4.00 -17.35
C PRO A 186 -2.24 -4.22 -17.87
N LEU A 187 -1.31 -3.31 -17.56
CA LEU A 187 0.08 -3.38 -18.00
C LEU A 187 0.95 -4.23 -17.06
N ILE A 188 0.49 -4.44 -15.84
CA ILE A 188 1.21 -5.23 -14.85
C ILE A 188 1.03 -6.70 -15.19
N ALA A 189 2.12 -7.44 -15.33
CA ALA A 189 2.07 -8.87 -15.59
C ALA A 189 1.23 -9.59 -14.51
N SER A 190 0.29 -10.44 -14.94
CA SER A 190 -0.38 -11.38 -14.05
C SER A 190 0.69 -12.37 -13.58
N GLY A 191 1.03 -12.33 -12.29
CA GLY A 191 2.15 -13.11 -11.77
C GLY A 191 1.94 -14.61 -11.98
N THR A 192 2.87 -15.26 -12.69
CA THR A 192 3.01 -16.73 -12.72
C THR A 192 3.69 -17.22 -11.45
#